data_AF-A0A238ZKT4-F1
#
_entry.id   AF-A0A238ZKT4-F1
#
_cell.length_a   1.000
_cell.length_b   1.000
_cell.length_c   1.000
_cell.angle_alpha   90.00
_cell.angle_beta   90.00
_cell.angle_gamma   90.00
#
_symmetry.space_group_name_H-M   'P 1'
#
loop_
_entity.id
_entity.type
_entity.pdbx_description
1 polymer ?
#
loop_
_entity_poly.entity_id
_entity_poly.type
_entity_poly.pdbx_seq_one_letter_code
_entity_poly.pdbx_strand_id
1 'polypeptide(L)'
;MPIRRRIELSIAETRLRFQQLVRLTGLTGQVTIVVDGGRPIAAIVPAADVLQPAPAPAPAPGGPEIRPAPETRSIPVQAGPENSAGWLRRIEKVREDVRRQHAGRVHELSQALDEAWRMLDTLRPPGTDRQVDTLRAAHADLRRGR
;
A
#
# COMPACT_ATOMS: atom_id res chain seq x y z
N MET A 1 8.02 28.38 6.54
CA MET A 1 7.06 27.64 5.70
C MET A 1 7.81 26.51 5.00
N PRO A 2 7.58 25.22 5.32
CA PRO A 2 8.24 24.13 4.62
C PRO A 2 7.66 24.00 3.21
N ILE A 3 8.54 23.91 2.20
CA ILE A 3 8.17 23.73 0.79
C ILE A 3 7.62 22.32 0.62
N ARG A 4 6.29 22.16 0.65
CA ARG A 4 5.62 20.88 0.39
C ARG A 4 5.82 20.52 -1.08
N ARG A 5 6.64 19.51 -1.37
CA ARG A 5 6.77 18.98 -2.72
C ARG A 5 5.51 18.19 -3.09
N ARG A 6 4.94 18.55 -4.24
CA ARG A 6 3.80 17.87 -4.85
C ARG A 6 4.31 17.10 -6.06
N ILE A 7 4.00 15.81 -6.13
CA ILE A 7 4.36 14.95 -7.26
C ILE A 7 3.09 14.35 -7.84
N GLU A 8 2.96 14.33 -9.16
CA GLU A 8 1.84 13.71 -9.86
C GLU A 8 2.29 12.35 -10.43
N LEU A 9 1.50 11.32 -10.21
CA LEU A 9 1.78 9.95 -10.65
C LEU A 9 0.52 9.33 -11.24
N SER A 10 0.70 8.55 -12.31
CA SER A 10 -0.41 7.79 -12.87
C SER A 10 -0.94 6.75 -11.89
N ILE A 11 -2.17 6.26 -12.10
CA ILE A 11 -2.71 5.12 -11.34
C ILE A 11 -1.74 3.93 -11.38
N ALA A 12 -1.18 3.62 -12.55
CA ALA A 12 -0.31 2.46 -12.73
C ALA A 12 0.97 2.57 -11.88
N GLU A 13 1.61 3.74 -11.90
CA GLU A 13 2.82 4.00 -11.11
C GLU A 13 2.53 4.07 -9.62
N THR A 14 1.41 4.70 -9.25
CA THR A 14 0.95 4.76 -7.87
C THR A 14 0.70 3.36 -7.32
N ARG A 15 0.04 2.48 -8.09
CA ARG A 15 -0.22 1.09 -7.70
C ARG A 15 1.08 0.31 -7.48
N LEU A 16 2.06 0.52 -8.36
CA LEU A 16 3.36 -0.15 -8.28
C LEU A 16 4.17 0.29 -7.05
N ARG A 17 4.14 1.59 -6.72
CA ARG A 17 4.98 2.20 -5.67
C ARG A 17 4.23 2.54 -4.39
N PHE A 18 2.99 2.06 -4.22
CA PHE A 18 2.08 2.53 -3.18
C PHE A 18 2.69 2.48 -1.77
N GLN A 19 3.30 1.34 -1.39
CA GLN A 19 3.92 1.18 -0.07
C GLN A 19 5.06 2.17 0.17
N GLN A 20 5.87 2.45 -0.86
CA GLN A 20 6.96 3.41 -0.79
C GLN A 20 6.42 4.84 -0.65
N LEU A 21 5.41 5.19 -1.44
CA LEU A 21 4.77 6.51 -1.42
C LEU A 21 4.13 6.81 -0.06
N VAL A 22 3.41 5.84 0.54
CA VAL A 22 2.81 6.00 1.88
C VAL A 22 3.88 6.21 2.95
N ARG A 23 4.97 5.43 2.92
CA ARG A 23 6.09 5.57 3.87
C ARG A 23 6.79 6.93 3.73
N LEU A 24 7.09 7.33 2.49
CA LEU A 24 7.75 8.60 2.20
C LEU A 24 6.88 9.80 2.57
N THR A 25 5.59 9.73 2.30
CA THR A 25 4.61 10.77 2.65
C THR A 25 4.64 11.05 4.16
N GLY A 26 4.62 9.99 4.98
CA GLY A 26 4.69 10.14 6.45
C GLY A 26 6.01 10.72 6.96
N LEU A 27 7.12 10.46 6.28
CA LEU A 27 8.46 10.93 6.68
C LEU A 27 8.79 12.34 6.19
N THR A 28 8.31 12.71 5.00
CA THR A 28 8.75 13.92 4.29
C THR A 28 7.68 15.00 4.20
N GLY A 29 6.44 14.69 4.57
CA GLY A 29 5.32 15.61 4.37
C GLY A 29 4.96 15.81 2.89
N GLN A 30 5.47 14.97 1.99
CA GLN A 30 5.25 15.08 0.55
C GLN A 30 3.83 14.66 0.18
N VAL A 31 3.17 15.44 -0.66
CA VAL A 31 1.83 15.10 -1.18
C VAL A 31 1.97 14.50 -2.58
N THR A 32 1.40 13.31 -2.77
CA THR A 32 1.40 12.64 -4.08
C THR A 32 0.00 12.67 -4.66
N ILE A 33 -0.18 13.28 -5.83
CA ILE A 33 -1.45 13.30 -6.55
C ILE A 33 -1.48 12.11 -7.51
N VAL A 34 -2.54 11.33 -7.42
CA VAL A 34 -2.82 10.22 -8.32
C VAL A 34 -3.67 10.73 -9.46
N VAL A 35 -3.19 10.55 -10.69
CA VAL A 35 -3.87 10.98 -11.92
C VAL A 35 -4.30 9.77 -12.76
N ASP A 36 -5.45 9.92 -13.42
CA ASP A 36 -5.98 8.99 -14.42
C ASP A 36 -6.25 9.75 -15.72
N GLY A 37 -5.60 9.36 -16.82
CA GLY A 37 -5.73 10.08 -18.09
C GLY A 37 -5.47 11.60 -17.99
N GLY A 38 -4.54 12.01 -17.12
CA GLY A 38 -4.22 13.43 -16.86
C GLY A 38 -5.20 14.15 -15.92
N ARG A 39 -6.22 13.46 -15.40
CA ARG A 39 -7.16 14.02 -14.42
C ARG A 39 -6.79 13.58 -13.00
N PRO A 40 -6.66 14.50 -12.03
CA PRO A 40 -6.42 14.13 -10.64
C PRO A 40 -7.64 13.43 -10.05
N ILE A 41 -7.45 12.24 -9.50
CA ILE A 41 -8.53 11.42 -8.93
C ILE A 41 -8.36 11.14 -7.43
N ALA A 42 -7.14 11.19 -6.91
CA ALA A 42 -6.86 10.97 -5.49
C ALA A 42 -5.56 11.67 -5.06
N ALA A 43 -5.35 11.76 -3.75
CA ALA A 43 -4.10 12.24 -3.18
C ALA A 43 -3.66 11.34 -2.02
N ILE A 44 -2.36 11.07 -1.94
CA ILE A 44 -1.70 10.48 -0.78
C ILE A 44 -1.11 11.64 0.00
N VAL A 45 -1.62 11.83 1.22
CA VAL A 45 -1.27 12.94 2.11
C VAL A 45 -0.83 12.43 3.48
N PRO A 46 0.00 13.19 4.21
CA PRO A 46 0.37 12.84 5.58
C PRO A 46 -0.87 12.79 6.48
N ALA A 47 -0.99 11.76 7.32
CA ALA A 47 -2.15 11.61 8.21
C ALA A 47 -2.33 12.82 9.15
N ALA A 48 -1.23 13.44 9.58
CA ALA A 48 -1.25 14.64 10.41
C ALA A 48 -1.96 15.83 9.74
N ASP A 49 -1.87 15.96 8.42
CA ASP A 49 -2.54 17.03 7.67
C ASP A 49 -4.05 16.80 7.52
N VAL A 50 -4.52 15.56 7.67
CA VAL A 50 -5.95 15.20 7.60
C VAL A 50 -6.60 15.24 8.97
N LEU A 51 -5.84 14.90 10.01
CA LEU A 51 -6.30 14.87 11.40
C LEU A 51 -6.27 16.25 12.07
N GLN A 52 -5.53 17.22 11.53
CA GLN A 52 -5.63 18.60 12.00
C GLN A 52 -6.91 19.25 11.45
N PRO A 53 -7.79 19.79 12.31
CA PRO A 53 -8.84 20.68 11.84
C PRO A 53 -8.18 21.86 11.13
N ALA A 54 -8.74 22.28 9.99
CA ALA A 54 -8.30 23.48 9.29
C ALA A 54 -8.18 24.63 10.31
N PRO A 55 -7.08 25.39 10.34
CA PRO A 55 -7.02 26.55 11.21
C PRO A 55 -8.22 27.43 10.88
N ALA A 56 -9.05 27.69 11.89
CA ALA A 56 -10.18 28.59 11.75
C ALA A 56 -9.67 29.89 11.11
N PRO A 57 -10.35 30.45 10.10
CA PRO A 57 -9.95 31.71 9.54
C PRO A 57 -9.86 32.70 10.69
N ALA A 58 -8.66 33.25 10.91
CA ALA A 58 -8.48 34.32 11.88
C ALA A 58 -9.49 35.43 11.54
N PRO A 59 -10.22 35.99 12.52
CA PRO A 59 -11.10 37.12 12.24
C PRO A 59 -10.24 38.24 11.67
N ALA A 60 -10.42 38.52 10.37
CA ALA A 60 -9.71 39.60 9.70
C ALA A 60 -10.15 40.94 10.32
N PRO A 61 -9.21 41.82 10.74
CA PRO A 61 -9.54 43.22 10.95
C PRO A 61 -9.85 43.83 9.58
N GLY A 62 -10.98 44.53 9.49
CA GLY A 62 -11.65 44.88 8.24
C GLY A 62 -10.85 45.75 7.26
N GLY A 63 -11.25 45.66 5.99
CA GLY A 63 -10.88 46.54 4.89
C GLY A 63 -11.30 45.95 3.54
N PRO A 64 -12.09 46.65 2.69
CA PRO A 64 -12.60 46.08 1.45
C PRO A 64 -11.69 46.45 0.27
N GLU A 65 -11.16 45.47 -0.48
CA GLU A 65 -10.94 45.64 -1.91
C GLU A 65 -10.75 44.31 -2.64
N ILE A 66 -11.59 44.11 -3.65
CA ILE A 66 -11.76 42.88 -4.42
C ILE A 66 -10.91 42.97 -5.70
N ARG A 67 -10.00 42.01 -5.91
CA ARG A 67 -9.51 41.60 -7.23
C ARG A 67 -9.50 40.07 -7.32
N PRO A 68 -10.37 39.43 -8.13
CA PRO A 68 -10.26 37.98 -8.32
C PRO A 68 -9.15 37.69 -9.34
N ALA A 69 -8.03 37.13 -8.85
CA ALA A 69 -7.10 36.35 -9.66
C ALA A 69 -7.79 35.02 -10.07
N PRO A 70 -7.43 34.39 -11.21
CA PRO A 70 -8.17 33.26 -11.75
C PRO A 70 -8.22 32.11 -10.74
N GLU A 71 -9.45 31.83 -10.31
CA GLU A 71 -9.83 30.79 -9.37
C GLU A 71 -9.29 29.45 -9.88
N THR A 72 -8.26 28.95 -9.20
CA THR A 72 -7.98 27.52 -9.23
C THR A 72 -9.20 26.86 -8.64
N ARG A 73 -10.04 26.29 -9.51
CA ARG A 73 -11.32 25.67 -9.16
C ARG A 73 -11.07 24.54 -8.17
N SER A 74 -11.12 24.86 -6.89
CA SER A 74 -11.11 23.92 -5.80
C SER A 74 -12.37 23.06 -5.95
N ILE A 75 -12.20 21.86 -6.48
CA ILE A 75 -13.29 20.88 -6.57
C ILE A 75 -13.69 20.56 -5.14
N PRO A 76 -14.96 20.76 -4.73
CA PRO A 76 -15.41 20.31 -3.43
C PRO A 76 -15.33 18.78 -3.43
N VAL A 77 -14.35 18.23 -2.71
CA VAL A 77 -14.31 16.82 -2.35
C VAL A 77 -15.49 16.62 -1.41
N GLN A 78 -16.63 16.22 -1.97
CA GLN A 78 -17.79 15.79 -1.20
C GLN A 78 -17.45 14.47 -0.52
N ALA A 79 -16.77 14.56 0.62
CA ALA A 79 -16.55 13.47 1.56
C ALA A 79 -17.86 13.22 2.33
N GLY A 80 -18.91 12.80 1.63
CA GLY A 80 -20.11 12.29 2.28
C GLY A 80 -19.77 11.01 3.04
N PRO A 81 -20.35 10.77 4.24
CA PRO A 81 -20.07 9.58 5.05
C PRO A 81 -20.36 8.27 4.29
N GLU A 82 -21.26 8.31 3.32
CA GLU A 82 -21.62 7.18 2.46
C GLU A 82 -20.50 6.81 1.47
N ASN A 83 -19.80 7.80 0.90
CA ASN A 83 -18.63 7.57 0.05
C ASN A 83 -17.48 6.96 0.85
N SER A 84 -17.23 7.47 2.06
CA SER A 84 -16.22 6.95 2.98
C SER A 84 -16.53 5.52 3.41
N ALA A 85 -17.79 5.20 3.73
CA ALA A 85 -18.23 3.85 4.08
C ALA A 85 -18.11 2.86 2.89
N GLY A 86 -18.44 3.30 1.68
CA GLY A 86 -18.29 2.50 0.46
C GLY A 86 -16.83 2.22 0.09
N TRP A 87 -15.92 3.12 0.42
CA TRP A 87 -14.48 2.95 0.25
C TRP A 87 -13.88 1.98 1.28
N LEU A 88 -14.26 2.11 2.56
CA LEU A 88 -13.85 1.18 3.61
C LEU A 88 -14.24 -0.27 3.31
N ARG A 89 -15.46 -0.52 2.84
CA ARG A 89 -15.90 -1.87 2.43
C ARG A 89 -15.07 -2.43 1.27
N ARG A 90 -14.69 -1.58 0.30
CA ARG A 90 -13.85 -1.98 -0.83
C ARG A 90 -12.43 -2.33 -0.38
N ILE A 91 -11.87 -1.59 0.57
CA ILE A 91 -10.54 -1.89 1.14
C ILE A 91 -10.56 -3.22 1.89
N GLU A 92 -11.56 -3.45 2.74
CA GLU A 92 -11.60 -4.72 3.49
C GLU A 92 -11.79 -5.91 2.54
N LYS A 93 -12.60 -5.74 1.47
CA LYS A 93 -12.72 -6.76 0.42
C LYS A 93 -11.39 -7.04 -0.29
N VAL A 94 -10.66 -6.00 -0.69
CA VAL A 94 -9.34 -6.17 -1.32
C VAL A 94 -8.35 -6.82 -0.36
N ARG A 95 -8.35 -6.42 0.92
CA ARG A 95 -7.50 -7.01 1.95
C ARG A 95 -7.78 -8.50 2.11
N GLU A 96 -9.05 -8.86 2.13
CA GLU A 96 -9.48 -10.25 2.23
C GLU A 96 -9.11 -11.06 0.99
N ASP A 97 -9.33 -10.52 -0.20
CA ASP A 97 -8.94 -11.19 -1.46
C ASP A 97 -7.41 -11.39 -1.54
N VAL A 98 -6.61 -10.40 -1.10
CA VAL A 98 -5.15 -10.51 -1.02
C VAL A 98 -4.73 -11.55 0.02
N ARG A 99 -5.38 -11.60 1.19
CA ARG A 99 -5.12 -12.62 2.21
C ARG A 99 -5.36 -14.02 1.66
N ARG A 100 -6.50 -14.24 0.98
CA ARG A 100 -6.83 -15.53 0.36
C ARG A 100 -5.84 -15.89 -0.75
N GLN A 101 -5.49 -14.95 -1.61
CA GLN A 101 -4.52 -15.18 -2.68
C GLN A 101 -3.14 -15.51 -2.12
N HIS A 102 -2.71 -14.82 -1.05
CA HIS A 102 -1.45 -15.10 -0.40
C HIS A 102 -1.44 -16.49 0.25
N ALA A 103 -2.52 -16.86 0.95
CA ALA A 103 -2.67 -18.19 1.52
C ALA A 103 -2.64 -19.29 0.45
N GLY A 104 -3.29 -19.07 -0.70
CA GLY A 104 -3.25 -19.99 -1.84
C GLY A 104 -1.84 -20.16 -2.40
N ARG A 105 -1.11 -19.06 -2.66
CA ARG A 105 0.27 -19.14 -3.17
C ARG A 105 1.23 -19.79 -2.18
N VAL A 106 1.07 -19.55 -0.88
CA VAL A 106 1.86 -20.21 0.16
C VAL A 106 1.59 -21.71 0.14
N HIS A 107 0.33 -22.11 0.00
CA HIS A 107 -0.05 -23.52 -0.10
C HIS A 107 0.55 -24.19 -1.36
N GLU A 108 0.47 -23.54 -2.52
CA GLU A 108 1.06 -24.03 -3.77
C GLU A 108 2.58 -24.19 -3.67
N LEU A 109 3.28 -23.18 -3.15
CA LEU A 109 4.73 -23.24 -2.93
C LEU A 109 5.10 -24.36 -1.97
N SER A 110 4.30 -24.54 -0.93
CA SER A 110 4.48 -25.59 0.07
C SER A 110 4.32 -26.98 -0.54
N GLN A 111 3.32 -27.19 -1.40
CA GLN A 111 3.14 -28.45 -2.14
C GLN A 111 4.32 -28.71 -3.09
N ALA A 112 4.78 -27.68 -3.81
CA ALA A 112 5.93 -27.81 -4.71
C ALA A 112 7.21 -28.19 -3.96
N LEU A 113 7.42 -27.65 -2.75
CA LEU A 113 8.54 -28.02 -1.88
C LEU A 113 8.43 -29.47 -1.39
N ASP A 114 7.23 -29.92 -1.00
CA ASP A 114 7.01 -31.30 -0.56
C ASP A 114 7.28 -32.31 -1.69
N GLU A 115 6.84 -31.99 -2.91
CA GLU A 115 7.10 -32.81 -4.10
C GLU A 115 8.60 -32.85 -4.45
N ALA A 116 9.28 -31.70 -4.36
CA ALA A 116 10.73 -31.64 -4.56
C ALA A 116 11.50 -32.54 -3.57
N TRP A 117 11.10 -32.55 -2.29
CA TRP A 117 11.68 -33.44 -1.30
C TRP A 117 11.40 -34.92 -1.59
N ARG A 118 10.19 -35.27 -2.05
CA ARG A 118 9.84 -36.64 -2.43
C ARG A 118 10.67 -37.13 -3.61
N MET A 119 10.89 -36.29 -4.62
CA MET A 119 11.80 -36.60 -5.73
C MET A 119 13.23 -36.79 -5.24
N LEU A 120 13.70 -35.92 -4.33
CA LEU A 120 15.03 -36.03 -3.75
C LEU A 120 15.21 -37.34 -2.97
N ASP A 121 14.23 -37.73 -2.16
CA ASP A 121 14.26 -38.97 -1.38
C ASP A 121 14.27 -40.22 -2.27
N THR A 122 13.66 -40.14 -3.45
CA THR A 122 13.69 -41.24 -4.45
C THR A 122 15.08 -41.42 -5.05
N LEU A 123 15.79 -40.31 -5.32
CA LEU A 123 17.13 -40.33 -5.93
C LEU A 123 18.26 -40.56 -4.90
N ARG A 124 18.04 -40.10 -3.67
CA ARG A 124 18.99 -40.12 -2.56
C ARG A 124 18.28 -40.53 -1.26
N PRO A 125 18.14 -41.85 -1.04
CA PRO A 125 17.62 -42.38 0.21
C PRO A 125 18.42 -41.83 1.41
N PRO A 126 17.79 -41.68 2.59
CA PRO A 126 18.47 -41.18 3.78
C PRO A 126 19.71 -42.03 4.11
N GLY A 127 20.80 -41.37 4.49
CA GLY A 127 22.08 -42.03 4.79
C GLY A 127 22.97 -42.30 3.56
N THR A 128 22.50 -42.03 2.34
CA THR A 128 23.29 -42.19 1.11
C THR A 128 24.23 -41.02 0.87
N ASP A 129 23.83 -39.80 1.26
CA ASP A 129 24.57 -38.57 1.01
C ASP A 129 24.50 -37.63 2.23
N ARG A 130 25.66 -37.38 2.85
CA ARG A 130 25.78 -36.51 4.03
C ARG A 130 25.33 -35.07 3.78
N GLN A 131 25.51 -34.52 2.58
CA GLN A 131 25.08 -33.15 2.28
C GLN A 131 23.55 -33.07 2.24
N VAL A 132 22.91 -34.06 1.61
CA VAL A 132 21.44 -34.17 1.57
C VAL A 132 20.87 -34.41 2.98
N ASP A 133 21.52 -35.24 3.78
CA ASP A 133 21.12 -35.48 5.16
C ASP A 133 21.23 -34.23 6.04
N THR A 134 22.28 -33.40 5.82
CA THR A 134 22.43 -32.10 6.49
C THR A 134 21.32 -31.13 6.10
N LEU A 135 20.96 -31.07 4.82
CA LEU A 135 19.83 -30.26 4.35
C LEU A 135 18.50 -30.73 4.94
N ARG A 136 18.31 -32.05 5.06
CA ARG A 136 17.12 -32.65 5.66
C ARG A 136 17.00 -32.30 7.14
N ALA A 137 18.11 -32.30 7.87
CA ALA A 137 18.16 -31.87 9.27
C ALA A 137 17.84 -30.37 9.40
N ALA A 138 18.43 -29.51 8.55
CA ALA A 138 18.21 -28.07 8.59
C ALA A 138 16.77 -27.66 8.26
N HIS A 139 16.08 -28.41 7.38
CA HIS A 139 14.69 -28.14 6.99
C HIS A 139 13.66 -28.94 7.80
N ALA A 140 14.09 -29.72 8.80
CA ALA A 140 13.19 -30.52 9.63
C ALA A 140 12.18 -29.65 10.40
N ASP A 141 12.58 -28.44 10.81
CA ASP A 141 11.71 -27.51 11.55
C ASP A 141 10.58 -26.96 10.67
N LEU A 142 10.87 -26.66 9.40
CA LEU A 142 9.86 -26.25 8.41
C LEU A 142 8.85 -27.36 8.11
N ARG A 143 9.21 -28.62 8.39
CA ARG A 143 8.33 -29.79 8.28
C ARG A 143 7.56 -30.09 9.56
N ARG A 144 8.10 -29.78 10.74
CA ARG A 144 7.44 -30.00 12.05
C ARG A 144 6.51 -28.88 12.47
N GLY A 145 6.77 -27.65 12.03
CA GLY A 145 5.95 -26.48 12.36
C GLY A 145 4.67 -26.35 11.54
N ARG A 146 4.27 -27.41 10.82
CA ARG A 146 3.09 -27.43 9.96
C ARG A 146 1.98 -28.27 10.59
#